data_AF-A0A1I1MQP0-F1
#
_entry.id   AF-A0A1I1MQP0-F1
#
_cell.length_a   1.000
_cell.length_b   1.000
_cell.length_c   1.000
_cell.angle_alpha   90.00
_cell.angle_beta   90.00
_cell.angle_gamma   90.00
#
_symmetry.space_group_name_H-M   'P 1'
#
loop_
_entity.id
_entity.type
_entity.pdbx_description
1 polymer ?
#
loop_
_entity_poly.entity_id
_entity_poly.type
_entity_poly.pdbx_seq_one_letter_code
_entity_poly.pdbx_strand_id
1 'polypeptide(L)'
;MSYRTKSSWILLLGLLAACDTGVRELDFVSKQFSATYNIDSTRGLDSTTLAKLMASKAVYNFGEDGKGVNHVQMGMVSKDTPFRWKVEKDSLLIGNQAYAVQRQEKGFILKSDSAKIMLSKQP
;
A
#
# COMPACT_ATOMS: atom_id res chain seq x y z
N MET A 1 66.63 12.37 17.41
CA MET A 1 65.41 13.16 17.16
C MET A 1 65.15 13.18 15.66
N SER A 2 64.16 12.42 15.19
CA SER A 2 63.60 12.55 13.84
C SER A 2 62.10 12.34 13.94
N TYR A 3 61.36 13.44 13.80
CA TYR A 3 59.91 13.43 13.74
C TYR A 3 59.50 13.08 12.30
N ARG A 4 58.83 11.96 12.10
CA ARG A 4 58.13 11.65 10.84
C ARG A 4 56.63 11.80 11.05
N THR A 5 56.09 12.71 10.27
CA THR A 5 54.72 13.16 10.15
C THR A 5 53.78 12.08 9.60
N LYS A 6 52.59 12.04 10.22
CA LYS A 6 51.24 11.93 9.60
C LYS A 6 51.01 10.85 8.55
N SER A 7 50.10 9.92 8.86
CA SER A 7 48.90 9.74 8.04
C SER A 7 47.86 8.94 8.81
N SER A 8 46.94 9.65 9.47
CA SER A 8 45.71 9.08 10.01
C SER A 8 44.82 8.71 8.84
N TRP A 9 44.85 7.43 8.44
CA TRP A 9 43.82 6.88 7.56
C TRP A 9 42.56 6.67 8.39
N ILE A 10 41.71 7.70 8.38
CA ILE A 10 40.34 7.63 8.85
C ILE A 10 39.66 6.53 8.02
N LEU A 11 39.45 5.39 8.65
CA LEU A 11 38.51 4.37 8.21
C LEU A 11 37.12 5.01 8.23
N LEU A 12 36.76 5.66 7.12
CA LEU A 12 35.39 6.00 6.78
C LEU A 12 34.65 4.67 6.63
N LEU A 13 34.19 4.16 7.77
CA LEU A 13 33.05 3.26 7.87
C LEU A 13 31.91 3.98 7.16
N GLY A 14 31.72 3.61 5.90
CA GLY A 14 30.51 3.87 5.15
C GLY A 14 29.37 3.26 5.95
N LEU A 15 28.77 4.08 6.81
CA LEU A 15 27.39 3.93 7.24
C LEU A 15 26.60 3.85 5.94
N LEU A 16 26.36 2.61 5.50
CA LEU A 16 25.27 2.26 4.61
C LEU A 16 24.03 2.86 5.28
N ALA A 17 23.68 4.06 4.84
CA ALA A 17 22.34 4.58 4.97
C ALA A 17 21.47 3.56 4.23
N ALA A 18 21.00 2.56 4.96
CA ALA A 18 19.79 1.85 4.60
C ALA A 18 18.73 2.95 4.54
N CYS A 19 18.50 3.46 3.34
CA CYS A 19 17.39 4.34 3.04
C CYS A 19 16.16 3.44 3.24
N ASP A 20 15.69 3.37 4.48
CA ASP A 20 14.49 2.61 4.87
C ASP A 20 13.27 3.42 4.41
N THR A 21 13.15 3.54 3.09
CA THR A 21 12.00 4.14 2.41
C THR A 21 10.92 3.10 2.13
N GLY A 22 11.04 1.90 2.71
CA GLY A 22 10.14 0.79 2.51
C GLY A 22 8.80 1.00 3.20
N VAL A 23 7.73 0.64 2.50
CA VAL A 23 6.41 0.51 3.12
C VAL A 23 6.43 -0.71 4.05
N ARG A 24 5.84 -0.60 5.23
CA ARG A 24 5.85 -1.66 6.25
C ARG A 24 4.43 -2.14 6.52
N GLU A 25 4.28 -3.38 7.00
CA GLU A 25 2.96 -3.92 7.37
C GLU A 25 2.25 -3.04 8.42
N LEU A 26 3.01 -2.53 9.40
CA LEU A 26 2.52 -1.59 10.43
C LEU A 26 1.91 -0.29 9.87
N ASP A 27 2.23 0.06 8.63
CA ASP A 27 1.62 1.22 7.99
C ASP A 27 0.13 0.98 7.66
N PHE A 28 -0.28 -0.29 7.57
CA PHE A 28 -1.65 -0.72 7.26
C PHE A 28 -2.40 -1.31 8.45
N VAL A 29 -1.73 -2.08 9.32
CA VAL A 29 -2.37 -2.78 10.46
C VAL A 29 -3.22 -1.83 11.30
N SER A 30 -4.43 -2.29 11.65
CA SER A 30 -5.37 -1.61 12.56
C SER A 30 -5.83 -0.23 12.07
N LYS A 31 -5.78 -0.01 10.76
CA LYS A 31 -6.31 1.19 10.10
C LYS A 31 -7.38 0.80 9.09
N GLN A 32 -8.38 1.67 8.98
CA GLN A 32 -9.41 1.57 7.96
C GLN A 32 -9.08 2.52 6.81
N PHE A 33 -9.23 2.04 5.58
CA PHE A 33 -8.98 2.83 4.39
C PHE A 33 -10.19 2.81 3.47
N SER A 34 -10.74 3.98 3.17
CA SER A 34 -11.67 4.13 2.06
C SER A 34 -10.92 3.92 0.76
N ALA A 35 -11.44 3.06 -0.13
CA ALA A 35 -10.85 2.76 -1.41
C ALA A 35 -11.65 3.40 -2.55
N THR A 36 -10.97 4.19 -3.37
CA THR A 36 -11.51 4.70 -4.65
C THR A 36 -10.76 4.06 -5.80
N TYR A 37 -11.50 3.44 -6.72
CA TYR A 37 -10.94 2.84 -7.93
C TYR A 37 -10.86 3.88 -9.05
N ASN A 38 -9.69 4.02 -9.68
CA ASN A 38 -9.60 4.79 -10.91
C ASN A 38 -10.08 3.94 -12.10
N ILE A 39 -11.06 4.48 -12.83
CA ILE A 39 -11.84 3.83 -13.87
C ILE A 39 -11.07 3.74 -15.19
N ASP A 40 -10.07 4.59 -15.42
CA ASP A 40 -9.33 4.61 -16.69
C ASP A 40 -8.56 3.31 -16.98
N SER A 41 -8.24 2.53 -15.93
CA SER A 41 -7.60 1.21 -16.04
C SER A 41 -8.58 0.04 -16.26
N THR A 42 -9.89 0.28 -16.27
CA THR A 42 -10.93 -0.78 -16.35
C THR A 42 -11.33 -1.17 -17.77
N ARG A 43 -10.37 -1.18 -18.71
CA ARG A 43 -10.63 -1.60 -20.10
C ARG A 43 -11.27 -2.99 -20.10
N GLY A 44 -12.54 -3.06 -20.53
CA GLY A 44 -13.31 -4.30 -20.63
C GLY A 44 -14.36 -4.55 -19.55
N LEU A 45 -14.55 -3.64 -18.57
CA LEU A 45 -15.71 -3.72 -17.67
C LEU A 45 -16.98 -3.25 -18.39
N ASP A 46 -18.07 -4.01 -18.25
CA ASP A 46 -19.37 -3.58 -18.72
C ASP A 46 -19.87 -2.34 -17.94
N SER A 47 -20.73 -1.54 -18.57
CA SER A 47 -21.23 -0.27 -18.03
C SER A 47 -21.96 -0.43 -16.70
N THR A 48 -22.60 -1.58 -16.47
CA THR A 48 -23.28 -1.93 -15.22
C THR A 48 -22.31 -2.20 -14.07
N THR A 49 -21.22 -2.91 -14.33
CA THR A 49 -20.15 -3.18 -13.36
C THR A 49 -19.39 -1.91 -13.02
N LEU A 50 -19.18 -1.06 -14.03
CA LEU A 50 -18.60 0.26 -13.84
C LEU A 50 -19.48 1.17 -12.97
N ALA A 51 -20.78 1.26 -13.27
CA ALA A 51 -21.72 2.05 -12.48
C ALA A 51 -21.82 1.54 -11.03
N LYS A 52 -21.77 0.22 -10.82
CA LYS A 52 -21.72 -0.40 -9.48
C LYS A 52 -20.46 0.01 -8.71
N LEU A 53 -19.29 -0.01 -9.35
CA LEU A 53 -18.04 0.42 -8.72
C LEU A 53 -18.08 1.91 -8.35
N MET A 54 -18.62 2.76 -9.23
CA MET A 54 -18.80 4.20 -8.97
C MET A 54 -19.76 4.50 -7.83
N ALA A 55 -20.81 3.70 -7.67
CA ALA A 55 -21.80 3.85 -6.61
C ALA A 55 -21.43 3.12 -5.31
N SER A 56 -20.33 2.36 -5.31
CA SER A 56 -19.91 1.57 -4.16
C SER A 56 -18.98 2.34 -3.24
N LYS A 57 -19.17 2.16 -1.93
CA LYS A 57 -18.19 2.55 -0.91
C LYS A 57 -17.45 1.30 -0.48
N ALA A 58 -16.15 1.24 -0.76
CA ALA A 58 -15.29 0.15 -0.31
C ALA A 58 -14.40 0.63 0.84
N VAL A 59 -14.34 -0.14 1.92
CA VAL A 59 -13.47 0.10 3.08
C VAL A 59 -12.62 -1.13 3.33
N TYR A 60 -11.31 -0.95 3.28
CA TYR A 60 -10.33 -1.99 3.58
C TYR A 60 -9.90 -1.88 5.03
N ASN A 61 -10.07 -2.98 5.75
CA ASN A 61 -9.53 -3.17 7.09
C ASN A 61 -8.41 -4.19 7.02
N PHE A 62 -7.19 -3.74 7.32
CA PHE A 62 -6.01 -4.59 7.38
C PHE A 62 -5.79 -4.99 8.84
N GLY A 63 -6.12 -6.23 9.16
CA GLY A 63 -5.92 -6.83 10.47
C GLY A 63 -4.55 -7.48 10.61
N GLU A 64 -4.24 -7.88 11.84
CA GLU A 64 -3.02 -8.61 12.19
C GLU A 64 -2.95 -9.99 11.48
N ASP A 65 -1.76 -10.59 11.47
CA ASP A 65 -1.46 -11.89 10.85
C ASP A 65 -1.80 -12.00 9.35
N GLY A 66 -1.74 -10.87 8.63
CA GLY A 66 -2.00 -10.82 7.20
C GLY A 66 -3.46 -11.15 6.84
N LYS A 67 -4.40 -10.93 7.75
CA LYS A 67 -5.85 -11.06 7.50
C LYS A 67 -6.46 -9.68 7.29
N GLY A 68 -7.42 -9.57 6.39
CA GLY A 68 -8.16 -8.32 6.19
C GLY A 68 -9.60 -8.57 5.79
N VAL A 69 -10.39 -7.51 5.85
CA VAL A 69 -11.79 -7.51 5.42
C VAL A 69 -12.00 -6.31 4.52
N ASN A 70 -12.58 -6.56 3.34
CA ASN A 70 -13.08 -5.51 2.47
C ASN A 70 -14.59 -5.42 2.66
N HIS A 71 -15.03 -4.32 3.25
CA HIS A 71 -16.45 -3.98 3.38
C HIS A 71 -16.87 -3.17 2.16
N VAL A 72 -17.81 -3.68 1.38
CA VAL A 72 -18.36 -2.98 0.21
C VAL A 72 -19.83 -2.71 0.44
N GLN A 73 -20.22 -1.44 0.40
CA GLN A 73 -21.60 -0.99 0.45
C GLN A 73 -22.04 -0.48 -0.92
N MET A 74 -23.16 -0.99 -1.42
CA MET A 74 -23.81 -0.60 -2.67
C MET A 74 -25.29 -0.33 -2.40
N GLY A 75 -25.66 0.95 -2.25
CA GLY A 75 -27.02 1.32 -1.84
C GLY A 75 -27.37 0.75 -0.46
N MET A 76 -28.44 -0.05 -0.38
CA MET A 76 -28.88 -0.73 0.85
C MET A 76 -28.17 -2.07 1.12
N VAL A 77 -27.41 -2.59 0.16
CA VAL A 77 -26.72 -3.88 0.29
C VAL A 77 -25.29 -3.63 0.75
N SER A 78 -24.86 -4.34 1.79
CA SER A 78 -23.47 -4.41 2.22
C SER A 78 -22.96 -5.84 2.17
N LYS A 79 -21.66 -5.98 1.90
CA LYS A 79 -20.98 -7.28 1.86
C LYS A 79 -19.58 -7.14 2.43
N ASP A 80 -19.25 -8.02 3.37
CA ASP A 80 -17.89 -8.21 3.86
C ASP A 80 -17.23 -9.36 3.11
N THR A 81 -16.04 -9.10 2.57
CA THR A 81 -15.23 -10.13 1.89
C THR A 81 -13.87 -10.24 2.58
N PRO A 82 -13.56 -11.37 3.23
CA PRO A 82 -12.25 -11.56 3.84
C PRO A 82 -11.17 -11.70 2.76
N PHE A 83 -9.97 -11.21 3.05
CA PHE A 83 -8.80 -11.36 2.18
C PHE A 83 -7.53 -11.62 2.99
N ARG A 84 -6.51 -12.14 2.32
CA ARG A 84 -5.15 -12.24 2.87
C ARG A 84 -4.29 -11.11 2.32
N TRP A 85 -3.35 -10.63 3.12
CA TRP A 85 -2.43 -9.60 2.69
C TRP A 85 -1.06 -9.73 3.35
N LYS A 86 -0.05 -9.15 2.73
CA LYS A 86 1.31 -9.02 3.26
C LYS A 86 2.05 -7.91 2.53
N VAL A 87 3.08 -7.35 3.14
CA VAL A 87 3.98 -6.42 2.45
C VAL A 87 5.28 -7.16 2.11
N GLU A 88 5.65 -7.13 0.83
CA GLU A 88 6.94 -7.65 0.35
C GLU A 88 7.71 -6.52 -0.33
N LYS A 89 8.83 -6.12 0.28
CA LYS A 89 9.64 -4.97 -0.16
C LYS A 89 8.77 -3.70 -0.25
N ASP A 90 8.53 -3.19 -1.45
CA ASP A 90 7.73 -1.99 -1.71
C ASP A 90 6.33 -2.30 -2.27
N SER A 91 5.93 -3.58 -2.23
CA SER A 91 4.66 -4.06 -2.76
C SER A 91 3.74 -4.57 -1.66
N LEU A 92 2.46 -4.19 -1.76
CA LEU A 92 1.38 -4.76 -0.97
C LEU A 92 0.73 -5.88 -1.78
N LEU A 93 0.74 -7.09 -1.25
CA LEU A 93 -0.01 -8.20 -1.83
C LEU A 93 -1.38 -8.27 -1.15
N ILE A 94 -2.45 -8.31 -1.93
CA ILE A 94 -3.82 -8.55 -1.48
C ILE A 94 -4.35 -9.75 -2.27
N GLY A 95 -4.60 -10.86 -1.59
CA GLY A 95 -4.86 -12.15 -2.23
C GLY A 95 -3.68 -12.57 -3.10
N ASN A 96 -3.93 -12.77 -4.40
CA ASN A 96 -2.90 -13.14 -5.38
C ASN A 96 -2.41 -11.94 -6.21
N GLN A 97 -2.83 -10.71 -5.89
CA GLN A 97 -2.50 -9.53 -6.66
C GLN A 97 -1.48 -8.67 -5.91
N ALA A 98 -0.40 -8.32 -6.60
CA ALA A 98 0.62 -7.41 -6.10
C ALA A 98 0.33 -5.97 -6.55
N TYR A 99 0.52 -5.04 -5.63
CA TYR A 99 0.37 -3.61 -5.88
C TYR A 99 1.63 -2.88 -5.45
N ALA A 100 2.21 -2.09 -6.36
CA ALA A 100 3.21 -1.10 -6.00
C ALA A 100 2.56 -0.03 -5.11
N VAL A 101 3.17 0.23 -3.95
CA VAL A 101 2.63 1.19 -2.98
C VAL A 101 3.33 2.53 -3.12
N GLN A 102 2.54 3.60 -3.23
CA GLN A 102 3.02 4.97 -3.18
C GLN A 102 2.37 5.68 -1.99
N ARG A 103 3.18 6.09 -1.01
CA ARG A 103 2.71 6.82 0.17
C ARG A 103 2.23 8.23 -0.22
N GLN A 104 1.16 8.68 0.42
CA GLN A 104 0.62 10.04 0.33
C GLN A 104 0.38 10.62 1.73
N GLU A 105 0.18 11.93 1.80
CA GLU A 105 -0.07 12.65 3.06
C GLU A 105 -1.23 12.07 3.87
N LYS A 106 -2.30 11.61 3.19
CA LYS A 106 -3.53 11.08 3.82
C LYS A 106 -3.78 9.58 3.57
N GLY A 107 -2.76 8.84 3.12
CA GLY A 107 -2.89 7.40 2.88
C GLY A 107 -1.93 6.85 1.84
N PHE A 108 -2.42 6.01 0.93
CA PHE A 108 -1.61 5.27 -0.04
C PHE A 108 -2.29 5.20 -1.40
N ILE A 109 -1.49 5.21 -2.46
CA ILE A 109 -1.93 4.75 -3.78
C ILE A 109 -1.35 3.37 -4.01
N LEU A 110 -2.22 2.43 -4.34
CA LEU A 110 -1.86 1.10 -4.81
C LEU A 110 -1.96 1.09 -6.34
N LYS A 111 -0.91 0.66 -7.03
CA LYS A 111 -0.90 0.52 -8.49
C LYS A 111 -0.55 -0.91 -8.87
N SER A 112 -1.32 -1.46 -9.78
CA SER A 112 -1.04 -2.71 -10.50
C SER A 112 -1.31 -2.46 -11.99
N ASP A 113 -0.95 -3.41 -12.84
CA ASP A 113 -1.15 -3.28 -14.30
C ASP A 113 -2.62 -3.10 -14.69
N SER A 114 -3.55 -3.62 -13.86
CA SER A 114 -4.99 -3.61 -14.13
C SER A 114 -5.80 -2.64 -13.28
N ALA A 115 -5.21 -2.07 -12.23
CA ALA A 115 -5.95 -1.25 -11.28
C ALA A 115 -5.07 -0.24 -10.54
N LYS A 116 -5.63 0.95 -10.33
CA LYS A 116 -5.14 1.95 -9.38
C LYS A 116 -6.18 2.16 -8.29
N ILE A 117 -5.81 1.91 -7.05
CA ILE A 117 -6.65 2.05 -5.85
C ILE A 117 -6.08 3.16 -4.99
N MET A 118 -6.91 4.13 -4.63
CA MET A 118 -6.53 5.17 -3.66
C MET A 118 -7.08 4.79 -2.29
N LEU A 119 -6.19 4.47 -1.36
CA LEU A 119 -6.50 4.21 0.04
C LEU A 119 -6.38 5.50 0.84
N SER A 120 -7.50 6.00 1.34
CA SER A 120 -7.54 7.18 2.20
C SER A 120 -7.80 6.75 3.64
N LYS A 121 -6.93 7.10 4.58
CA LYS A 121 -7.10 6.74 5.99
C LYS A 121 -8.40 7.36 6.51
N GLN A 122 -9.28 6.57 7.11
CA GLN A 122 -10.45 7.10 7.78
C GLN A 122 -10.06 7.77 9.11
N PRO A 123 -10.74 8.86 9.51
CA PRO A 123 -10.50 9.56 10.77
C PRO A 123 -10.69 8.66 12.00
#